data_AF-E7GEP7-F1
#
_entry.id   AF-E7GEP7-F1
#
_cell.length_a   1.000
_cell.length_b   1.000
_cell.length_c   1.000
_cell.angle_alpha   90.00
_cell.angle_beta   90.00
_cell.angle_gamma   90.00
#
_symmetry.space_group_name_H-M   'P 1'
#
loop_
_entity.id
_entity.type
_entity.pdbx_description
1 polymer ?
#
loop_
_entity_poly.entity_id
_entity_poly.type
_entity_poly.pdbx_seq_one_letter_code
_entity_poly.pdbx_strand_id
1 'polypeptide(L)'
;MNLEDILEDYDVEFSGTIKFVKKQDKIALQIESLRIEDKVDAFKKLEMLTQEEVATLLKTSRQNISMLREVGILKAIKVGQRYLFSIEELQEFQLKYKGYDVGNRVKATEAYRIVEGK
;
A
#
# COMPACT_ATOMS: atom_id res chain seq x y z
N MET A 1 -35.22 -6.04 40.37
CA MET A 1 -34.16 -5.92 39.36
C MET A 1 -33.36 -4.72 39.77
N ASN A 2 -32.18 -4.93 40.33
CA ASN A 2 -31.39 -3.86 40.94
C ASN A 2 -30.64 -3.09 39.86
N LEU A 3 -30.32 -1.82 40.14
CA LEU A 3 -29.60 -0.97 39.20
C LEU A 3 -28.19 -1.53 38.93
N GLU A 4 -27.59 -2.22 39.90
CA GLU A 4 -26.31 -2.94 39.70
C GLU A 4 -26.43 -4.05 38.65
N ASP A 5 -27.53 -4.81 38.62
CA ASP A 5 -27.74 -5.92 37.66
C ASP A 5 -27.83 -5.42 36.21
N ILE A 6 -28.28 -4.17 36.02
CA ILE A 6 -28.43 -3.54 34.68
C ILE A 6 -27.07 -2.99 34.19
N LEU A 7 -26.17 -2.63 35.10
CA LEU A 7 -24.92 -1.94 34.79
C LEU A 7 -23.75 -2.89 34.53
N GLU A 8 -23.82 -4.19 34.88
CA GLU A 8 -22.79 -5.18 34.53
C GLU A 8 -22.58 -5.33 33.01
N ASP A 9 -23.60 -5.02 32.22
CA ASP A 9 -23.59 -5.15 30.75
C ASP A 9 -23.08 -3.89 30.00
N TYR A 10 -22.69 -2.83 30.71
CA TYR A 10 -22.31 -1.53 30.13
C TYR A 10 -20.99 -0.99 30.70
N ASP A 11 -20.04 -0.61 29.84
CA ASP A 11 -18.86 0.17 30.25
C ASP A 11 -19.25 1.66 30.37
N VAL A 12 -18.92 2.31 31.49
CA VAL A 12 -19.21 3.74 31.73
C VAL A 12 -17.97 4.59 31.44
N GLU A 13 -18.02 5.46 30.42
CA GLU A 13 -16.97 6.46 30.14
C GLU A 13 -17.44 7.88 30.53
N PHE A 14 -16.63 8.58 31.34
CA PHE A 14 -17.02 9.85 31.97
C PHE A 14 -16.60 11.05 31.14
N SER A 15 -17.57 11.69 30.47
CA SER A 15 -17.39 12.99 29.80
C SER A 15 -18.74 13.70 29.69
N GLY A 16 -19.08 14.56 30.66
CA GLY A 16 -20.13 15.60 30.58
C GLY A 16 -21.57 15.24 30.18
N THR A 17 -21.86 14.02 29.73
CA THR A 17 -23.15 13.43 29.35
C THR A 17 -22.92 11.92 29.31
N ILE A 18 -23.58 11.16 30.17
CA ILE A 18 -23.39 9.70 30.24
C ILE A 18 -23.99 9.07 28.97
N LYS A 19 -23.14 8.43 28.15
CA LYS A 19 -23.59 7.58 27.03
C LYS A 19 -23.47 6.11 27.46
N PHE A 20 -24.61 5.44 27.59
CA PHE A 20 -24.65 4.00 27.82
C PHE A 20 -24.47 3.28 26.48
N VAL A 21 -23.33 2.60 26.28
CA VAL A 21 -23.08 1.75 25.11
C VAL A 21 -23.12 0.31 25.57
N LYS A 22 -24.01 -0.52 24.99
CA LYS A 22 -24.03 -1.96 25.33
C LYS A 22 -22.69 -2.56 24.97
N LYS A 23 -22.18 -3.44 25.83
CA LYS A 23 -20.91 -4.16 25.57
C LYS A 23 -20.90 -4.87 24.20
N GLN A 24 -22.05 -5.38 23.75
CA GLN A 24 -22.22 -5.98 22.41
C GLN A 24 -22.02 -4.99 21.26
N ASP A 25 -22.42 -3.73 21.42
CA ASP A 25 -22.30 -2.69 20.39
C ASP A 25 -20.84 -2.22 20.24
N LYS A 26 -20.06 -2.22 21.32
CA LYS A 26 -18.62 -1.90 21.30
C LYS A 26 -17.82 -2.95 20.52
N ILE A 27 -18.16 -4.24 20.70
CA ILE A 27 -17.56 -5.36 19.94
C ILE A 27 -17.90 -5.24 18.45
N ALA A 28 -19.15 -4.94 18.10
CA ALA A 28 -19.56 -4.77 16.71
C ALA A 28 -18.81 -3.62 16.02
N LEU A 29 -18.64 -2.49 16.69
CA LEU A 29 -17.86 -1.34 16.19
C LEU A 29 -16.37 -1.70 15.99
N GLN A 30 -15.79 -2.49 16.89
CA GLN A 30 -14.39 -2.89 16.81
C GLN A 30 -14.16 -3.89 15.67
N ILE A 31 -15.09 -4.84 15.45
CA ILE A 31 -15.07 -5.77 14.33
C ILE A 31 -15.21 -5.04 12.98
N GLU A 32 -16.11 -4.05 12.88
CA GLU A 32 -16.28 -3.30 11.63
C GLU A 32 -15.04 -2.45 11.32
N SER A 33 -14.39 -1.89 12.34
CA SER A 33 -13.14 -1.14 12.20
C SER A 33 -12.00 -2.03 11.68
N LEU A 34 -11.83 -3.23 12.27
CA LEU A 34 -10.88 -4.25 11.78
C LEU A 34 -11.18 -4.66 10.33
N ARG A 35 -12.45 -4.84 9.98
CA ARG A 35 -12.87 -5.19 8.61
C ARG A 35 -12.58 -4.09 7.59
N ILE A 36 -12.63 -2.82 8.01
CA ILE A 36 -12.25 -1.68 7.18
C ILE A 36 -10.73 -1.64 6.96
N GLU A 37 -9.92 -1.90 8.00
CA GLU A 37 -8.46 -1.97 7.87
C GLU A 37 -8.01 -3.02 6.85
N ASP A 38 -8.54 -4.25 6.93
CA ASP A 38 -8.25 -5.32 5.97
C ASP A 38 -8.63 -4.93 4.52
N LYS A 39 -9.75 -4.20 4.35
CA LYS A 39 -10.16 -3.70 3.03
C LYS A 39 -9.25 -2.59 2.52
N VAL A 40 -8.80 -1.69 3.38
CA VAL A 40 -7.89 -0.61 3.01
C VAL A 40 -6.55 -1.20 2.54
N ASP A 41 -6.04 -2.20 3.23
CA ASP A 41 -4.79 -2.87 2.84
C ASP A 41 -4.95 -3.71 1.57
N ALA A 42 -6.10 -4.37 1.38
CA ALA A 42 -6.41 -5.03 0.11
C ALA A 42 -6.55 -4.02 -1.05
N PHE A 43 -7.15 -2.86 -0.81
CA PHE A 43 -7.30 -1.81 -1.83
C PHE A 43 -5.95 -1.19 -2.20
N LYS A 44 -5.06 -0.97 -1.24
CA LYS A 44 -3.69 -0.52 -1.48
C LYS A 44 -2.89 -1.49 -2.35
N LYS A 45 -3.14 -2.80 -2.26
CA LYS A 45 -2.52 -3.81 -3.15
C LYS A 45 -3.03 -3.73 -4.60
N LEU A 46 -4.26 -3.25 -4.80
CA LEU A 46 -4.82 -3.06 -6.14
C LEU A 46 -4.54 -1.67 -6.71
N GLU A 47 -3.94 -0.79 -5.92
CA GLU A 47 -3.59 0.55 -6.37
C GLU A 47 -2.49 0.48 -7.43
N MET A 48 -2.74 1.18 -8.54
CA MET A 48 -1.85 1.22 -9.70
C MET A 48 -1.40 2.65 -9.91
N LEU A 49 -0.08 2.85 -9.92
CA LEU A 49 0.54 4.16 -10.08
C LEU A 49 0.86 4.44 -11.54
N THR A 50 0.66 5.68 -11.94
CA THR A 50 1.13 6.22 -13.23
C THR A 50 2.63 6.42 -13.23
N GLN A 51 3.20 6.61 -14.44
CA GLN A 51 4.63 6.84 -14.59
C GLN A 51 5.11 8.10 -13.84
N GLU A 52 4.28 9.14 -13.79
CA GLU A 52 4.53 10.39 -13.09
C GLU A 52 4.53 10.20 -11.56
N GLU A 53 3.61 9.41 -11.04
CA GLU A 53 3.53 9.08 -9.60
C GLU A 53 4.72 8.21 -9.19
N VAL A 54 5.09 7.21 -9.98
CA VAL A 54 6.29 6.40 -9.72
C VAL A 54 7.56 7.25 -9.75
N ALA A 55 7.68 8.18 -10.71
CA ALA A 55 8.83 9.08 -10.79
C ALA A 55 8.93 9.95 -9.52
N THR A 56 7.80 10.46 -9.03
CA THR A 56 7.72 11.24 -7.80
C THR A 56 8.09 10.39 -6.58
N LEU A 57 7.54 9.18 -6.48
CA LEU A 57 7.78 8.25 -5.38
C LEU A 57 9.25 7.83 -5.29
N LEU A 58 9.86 7.50 -6.44
CA LEU A 58 11.27 7.10 -6.53
C LEU A 58 12.23 8.30 -6.62
N LYS A 59 11.73 9.54 -6.53
CA LYS A 59 12.51 10.79 -6.59
C LYS A 59 13.42 10.86 -7.81
N THR A 60 12.88 10.55 -8.98
CA THR A 60 13.61 10.52 -10.25
C THR A 60 12.79 11.14 -11.39
N SER A 61 13.32 11.15 -12.60
CA SER A 61 12.63 11.70 -13.76
C SER A 61 11.68 10.68 -14.39
N ARG A 62 10.62 11.17 -15.03
CA ARG A 62 9.71 10.36 -15.84
C ARG A 62 10.45 9.60 -16.95
N GLN A 63 11.47 10.22 -17.55
CA GLN A 63 12.33 9.59 -18.56
C GLN A 63 13.10 8.40 -17.98
N ASN A 64 13.60 8.52 -16.74
CA ASN A 64 14.27 7.41 -16.08
C ASN A 64 13.31 6.23 -15.87
N ILE A 65 12.07 6.50 -15.43
CA ILE A 65 11.05 5.43 -15.30
C ILE A 65 10.74 4.77 -16.66
N SER A 66 10.63 5.54 -17.75
CA SER A 66 10.50 4.97 -19.11
C SER A 66 11.67 4.03 -19.44
N MET A 67 12.90 4.46 -19.15
CA MET A 67 14.11 3.69 -19.43
C MET A 67 14.14 2.40 -18.62
N LEU A 68 13.87 2.46 -17.32
CA LEU A 68 13.81 1.27 -16.46
C LEU A 68 12.76 0.27 -16.96
N ARG A 69 11.60 0.77 -17.41
CA ARG A 69 10.57 -0.06 -18.04
C ARG A 69 11.04 -0.70 -19.33
N GLU A 70 11.68 0.07 -20.21
CA GLU A 70 12.17 -0.43 -21.50
C GLU A 70 13.30 -1.45 -21.37
N VAL A 71 14.16 -1.31 -20.36
CA VAL A 71 15.18 -2.32 -20.03
C VAL A 71 14.53 -3.58 -19.46
N GLY A 72 13.36 -3.45 -18.83
CA GLY A 72 12.63 -4.56 -18.19
C GLY A 72 12.86 -4.65 -16.68
N ILE A 73 13.53 -3.67 -16.08
CA ILE A 73 13.72 -3.55 -14.63
C ILE A 73 12.39 -3.26 -13.94
N LEU A 74 11.57 -2.38 -14.52
CA LEU A 74 10.22 -2.11 -14.05
C LEU A 74 9.19 -2.70 -15.01
N LYS A 75 8.30 -3.56 -14.51
CA LYS A 75 7.21 -4.14 -15.29
C LYS A 75 5.97 -3.27 -15.17
N ALA A 76 5.39 -2.91 -16.31
CA ALA A 76 4.20 -2.07 -16.35
C ALA A 76 3.10 -2.74 -17.15
N ILE A 77 1.85 -2.45 -16.78
CA ILE A 77 0.69 -2.74 -17.60
C ILE A 77 0.45 -1.55 -18.53
N LYS A 78 0.36 -1.80 -19.84
CA LYS A 78 -0.06 -0.78 -20.80
C LYS A 78 -1.58 -0.68 -20.79
N VAL A 79 -2.12 0.50 -20.44
CA VAL A 79 -3.57 0.78 -20.48
C VAL A 79 -3.79 2.03 -21.34
N GLY A 80 -4.32 1.82 -22.54
CA GLY A 80 -4.44 2.88 -23.55
C GLY A 80 -3.06 3.48 -23.88
N GLN A 81 -2.90 4.79 -23.65
CA GLN A 81 -1.63 5.50 -23.87
C GLN A 81 -0.72 5.54 -22.64
N ARG A 82 -1.18 5.07 -21.48
CA ARG A 82 -0.45 5.15 -20.20
C ARG A 82 0.20 3.80 -19.85
N TYR A 83 1.19 3.87 -18.98
CA TYR A 83 1.79 2.72 -18.32
C TYR A 83 1.50 2.83 -16.83
N LEU A 84 1.03 1.74 -16.25
CA LEU A 84 0.65 1.64 -14.84
C LEU A 84 1.51 0.58 -14.14
N PHE A 85 1.89 0.86 -12.90
CA PHE A 85 2.77 0.02 -12.08
C PHE A 85 2.08 -0.31 -10.77
N SER A 86 2.09 -1.58 -10.36
CA SER A 86 1.52 -1.95 -9.07
C SER A 86 2.50 -1.64 -7.94
N ILE A 87 1.98 -1.56 -6.71
CA ILE A 87 2.83 -1.37 -5.53
C ILE A 87 3.78 -2.56 -5.34
N GLU A 88 3.33 -3.79 -5.61
CA GLU A 88 4.14 -5.01 -5.50
C GLU A 88 5.35 -4.97 -6.43
N GLU A 89 5.18 -4.50 -7.67
CA GLU A 89 6.30 -4.35 -8.61
C GLU A 89 7.37 -3.40 -8.07
N LEU A 90 6.97 -2.29 -7.46
CA LEU A 90 7.92 -1.32 -6.90
C LEU A 90 8.65 -1.87 -5.67
N GLN A 91 7.98 -2.70 -4.87
CA GLN A 91 8.61 -3.43 -3.77
C GLN A 91 9.63 -4.45 -4.29
N GLU A 92 9.26 -5.23 -5.32
CA GLU A 92 10.14 -6.20 -5.96
C GLU A 92 11.37 -5.50 -6.56
N PHE A 93 11.17 -4.37 -7.25
CA PHE A 93 12.24 -3.52 -7.77
C PHE A 93 13.22 -3.09 -6.68
N GLN A 94 12.72 -2.52 -5.57
CA GLN A 94 13.56 -2.06 -4.47
C GLN A 94 14.35 -3.21 -3.84
N LEU A 95 13.76 -4.39 -3.72
CA LEU A 95 14.42 -5.55 -3.14
C LEU A 95 15.51 -6.10 -4.08
N LYS A 96 15.16 -6.33 -5.34
CA LYS A 96 16.04 -6.97 -6.33
C LYS A 96 17.22 -6.09 -6.76
N TYR A 97 16.97 -4.80 -6.94
CA TYR A 97 17.98 -3.87 -7.47
C TYR A 97 18.66 -3.05 -6.37
N LYS A 98 18.48 -3.43 -5.09
CA LYS A 98 19.19 -2.80 -3.97
C LYS A 98 20.70 -2.92 -4.16
N GLY A 99 21.38 -1.77 -4.14
CA GLY A 99 22.84 -1.71 -4.29
C GLY A 99 23.34 -1.64 -5.74
N TYR A 100 22.44 -1.68 -6.73
CA TYR A 100 22.79 -1.48 -8.14
C TYR A 100 22.56 -0.03 -8.57
N ASP A 101 23.41 0.46 -9.47
CA ASP A 101 23.19 1.74 -10.15
C ASP A 101 22.35 1.52 -11.40
N VAL A 102 21.15 2.10 -11.41
CA VAL A 102 20.21 2.03 -12.54
C VAL A 102 19.91 3.44 -13.11
N GLY A 103 20.81 4.41 -12.88
CA GLY A 103 20.59 5.81 -13.27
C GLY A 103 20.73 6.10 -14.77
N ASN A 104 21.24 5.16 -15.55
CA ASN A 104 21.31 5.26 -17.00
C ASN A 104 21.14 3.89 -17.67
N ARG A 105 20.88 3.90 -18.98
CA ARG A 105 20.56 2.69 -19.74
C ARG A 105 21.66 1.62 -19.70
N VAL A 106 22.94 2.00 -19.76
CA VAL A 106 24.05 1.04 -19.78
C VAL A 106 24.10 0.28 -18.46
N LYS A 107 24.15 1.00 -17.34
CA LYS A 107 24.22 0.40 -16.01
C LYS A 107 22.94 -0.36 -15.64
N ALA A 108 21.78 0.17 -16.03
CA ALA A 108 20.51 -0.54 -15.88
C ALA A 108 20.50 -1.87 -16.64
N THR A 109 21.01 -1.91 -17.88
CA THR A 109 21.07 -3.15 -18.66
C THR A 109 22.01 -4.16 -18.01
N GLU A 110 23.16 -3.72 -17.50
CA GLU A 110 24.10 -4.58 -16.77
C GLU A 110 23.48 -5.15 -15.49
N ALA A 111 22.86 -4.29 -14.67
CA ALA A 111 22.15 -4.70 -13.46
C ALA A 111 21.05 -5.72 -13.77
N TYR A 112 20.26 -5.48 -14.83
CA TYR A 112 19.20 -6.39 -15.28
C TYR A 112 19.74 -7.78 -15.61
N ARG A 113 20.86 -7.86 -16.34
CA ARG A 113 21.50 -9.15 -16.68
C ARG A 113 21.95 -9.91 -15.44
N ILE A 114 22.55 -9.22 -14.47
CA ILE A 114 23.04 -9.83 -13.23
C ILE A 114 21.87 -10.33 -12.37
N VAL A 115 20.85 -9.49 -12.17
CA VAL A 115 19.73 -9.77 -11.27
C VAL A 115 18.78 -10.81 -11.84
N GLU A 116 18.50 -10.77 -13.15
CA GLU A 116 17.53 -11.66 -13.81
C GLU A 116 18.20 -12.85 -14.52
N GLY A 117 19.53 -12.93 -14.52
CA GLY A 117 20.29 -14.06 -15.07
C GLY A 117 20.22 -14.19 -16.60
N LYS A 118 20.28 -13.07 -17.33
CA LYS A 118 20.13 -13.01 -18.80
C LYS A 118 21.36 -12.47 -19.52
#